data_AF-A0A1N7FEE0-F1
#
_entry.id   AF-A0A1N7FEE0-F1
#
_cell.length_a   1.000
_cell.length_b   1.000
_cell.length_c   1.000
_cell.angle_alpha   90.00
_cell.angle_beta   90.00
_cell.angle_gamma   90.00
#
_symmetry.space_group_name_H-M   'P 1'
#
loop_
_entity.id
_entity.type
_entity.pdbx_description
1 polymer ?
#
loop_
_entity_poly.entity_id
_entity_poly.type
_entity_poly.pdbx_seq_one_letter_code
_entity_poly.pdbx_strand_id
1 'polypeptide(L)'
;MTRRRFDGGNTDAPFTPILRFQADGELALNEAGVGLLCGVSADRVHAVVGDEPGPHNPSSLPPRWQATARRRLAEASAHAGTEEFFTQLMWLAERDGWQPIAVEDDNGYGVDLIEPEDR
;
A
#
# COMPACT_ATOMS: atom_id res chain seq x y z
N MET A 1 18.01 3.73 15.79
CA MET A 1 17.63 2.51 15.05
C MET A 1 17.05 2.96 13.72
N THR A 2 17.51 2.39 12.61
CA THR A 2 16.94 2.65 11.28
C THR A 2 15.60 1.94 11.21
N ARG A 3 14.51 2.69 11.01
CA ARG A 3 13.16 2.10 10.87
C ARG A 3 13.10 1.23 9.62
N ARG A 4 12.22 0.24 9.57
CA ARG A 4 12.01 -0.55 8.35
C ARG A 4 10.81 -0.05 7.56
N ARG A 5 10.92 -0.13 6.23
CA ARG A 5 9.82 0.11 5.30
C ARG A 5 8.95 -1.15 5.19
N PHE A 6 7.67 -0.98 4.87
CA PHE A 6 6.75 -2.10 4.63
C PHE A 6 7.21 -2.99 3.47
N ASP A 7 7.83 -2.40 2.44
CA ASP A 7 8.38 -3.11 1.28
C ASP A 7 9.73 -3.79 1.58
N GLY A 8 10.27 -3.69 2.80
CA GLY A 8 11.56 -4.24 3.18
C GLY A 8 12.77 -3.45 2.66
N GLY A 9 12.55 -2.33 1.98
CA GLY A 9 13.60 -1.44 1.48
C GLY A 9 14.31 -0.65 2.59
N ASN A 10 15.47 -0.06 2.25
CA ASN A 10 16.16 0.90 3.11
C ASN A 10 15.37 2.22 3.16
N THR A 11 15.22 2.83 4.34
CA THR A 11 14.60 4.16 4.51
C THR A 11 15.32 5.27 3.77
N ASP A 12 16.60 5.07 3.43
CA ASP A 12 17.44 6.07 2.74
C ASP A 12 17.43 5.90 1.20
N ALA A 13 16.78 4.85 0.67
CA ALA A 13 16.61 4.67 -0.77
C ALA A 13 15.55 5.66 -1.32
N PRO A 14 15.58 6.03 -2.62
CA PRO A 14 14.54 6.85 -3.21
C PRO A 14 13.16 6.27 -2.87
N PHE A 15 12.35 7.06 -2.16
CA PHE A 15 11.09 6.60 -1.60
C PHE A 15 10.17 6.10 -2.71
N THR A 16 9.73 4.84 -2.60
CA THR A 16 8.74 4.27 -3.53
C THR A 16 7.41 4.17 -2.78
N PRO A 17 6.52 5.17 -2.92
CA PRO A 17 5.27 5.17 -2.17
C PRO A 17 4.43 3.94 -2.51
N ILE A 18 3.80 3.36 -1.50
CA ILE A 18 2.89 2.22 -1.65
C ILE A 18 1.65 2.56 -2.45
N LEU A 19 1.29 3.85 -2.45
CA LEU A 19 0.18 4.46 -3.17
C LEU A 19 0.67 5.76 -3.80
N ARG A 20 0.48 5.91 -5.11
CA ARG A 20 0.80 7.16 -5.83
C ARG A 20 -0.44 7.68 -6.55
N PHE A 21 -0.68 8.98 -6.43
CA PHE A 21 -1.61 9.70 -7.30
C PHE A 21 -0.85 10.12 -8.55
N GLN A 22 -1.17 9.49 -9.67
CA GLN A 22 -0.58 9.83 -10.96
C GLN A 22 -1.15 11.16 -11.47
N ALA A 23 -0.43 11.80 -12.39
CA ALA A 23 -0.80 13.11 -12.95
C ALA A 23 -2.14 13.08 -13.72
N ASP A 24 -2.58 11.90 -14.17
CA ASP A 24 -3.87 11.65 -14.81
C ASP A 24 -5.02 11.39 -13.81
N GLY A 25 -4.73 11.40 -12.50
CA GLY A 25 -5.69 11.13 -11.44
C GLY A 25 -5.84 9.64 -11.11
N GLU A 26 -5.11 8.74 -11.78
CA GLU A 26 -5.13 7.32 -11.43
C GLU A 26 -4.34 7.02 -10.16
N LEU A 27 -4.82 6.04 -9.40
CA LEU A 27 -4.16 5.52 -8.22
C LEU A 27 -3.31 4.31 -8.59
N ALA A 28 -2.00 4.43 -8.40
CA ALA A 28 -1.03 3.38 -8.59
C ALA A 28 -0.68 2.74 -7.24
N LEU A 29 -0.77 1.41 -7.15
CA LEU A 29 -0.24 0.63 -6.04
C LEU A 29 1.02 -0.11 -6.48
N ASN A 30 2.05 -0.06 -5.65
CA ASN A 30 3.16 -1.01 -5.77
C ASN A 30 2.81 -2.34 -5.07
N GLU A 31 3.72 -3.32 -5.12
CA GLU A 31 3.52 -4.64 -4.48
C GLU A 31 3.22 -4.55 -2.98
N ALA A 32 3.81 -3.59 -2.27
CA ALA A 32 3.55 -3.34 -0.87
C ALA A 32 2.12 -2.82 -0.62
N GLY A 33 1.66 -1.85 -1.42
CA GLY A 33 0.28 -1.36 -1.35
C GLY A 33 -0.74 -2.45 -1.66
N VAL A 34 -0.45 -3.31 -2.65
CA VAL A 34 -1.23 -4.50 -2.94
C VAL A 34 -1.19 -5.52 -1.79
N GLY A 35 -0.02 -5.70 -1.17
CA GLY A 35 0.17 -6.57 -0.02
C GLY A 35 -0.68 -6.14 1.17
N LEU A 36 -0.68 -4.85 1.50
CA LEU A 36 -1.55 -4.26 2.52
C LEU A 36 -3.03 -4.52 2.22
N LEU A 37 -3.44 -4.28 0.97
CA LEU A 37 -4.82 -4.48 0.54
C LEU A 37 -5.25 -5.95 0.68
N CYS A 38 -4.39 -6.87 0.25
CA CYS A 38 -4.67 -8.30 0.20
C CYS A 38 -4.37 -9.03 1.52
N GLY A 39 -3.72 -8.37 2.49
CA GLY A 39 -3.27 -8.98 3.73
C GLY A 39 -2.17 -10.03 3.52
N VAL A 40 -1.24 -9.79 2.61
CA VAL A 40 -0.08 -10.66 2.31
C VAL A 40 1.19 -9.82 2.21
N SER A 41 2.36 -10.45 2.33
CA SER A 41 3.65 -9.75 2.17
C SER A 41 3.89 -9.31 0.72
N ALA A 42 4.67 -8.24 0.52
CA ALA A 42 5.10 -7.81 -0.80
C ALA A 42 5.80 -8.94 -1.57
N ASP A 43 6.68 -9.73 -0.94
CA ASP A 43 7.31 -10.92 -1.54
C ASP A 43 6.32 -11.92 -2.12
N ARG A 44 5.16 -12.09 -1.46
CA ARG A 44 4.12 -12.98 -1.96
C ARG A 44 3.45 -12.40 -3.18
N VAL A 45 3.21 -11.09 -3.18
CA VAL A 45 2.69 -10.38 -4.36
C VAL A 45 3.68 -10.51 -5.51
N HIS A 46 4.96 -10.21 -5.28
CA HIS A 46 6.04 -10.35 -6.25
C HIS A 46 6.09 -11.76 -6.86
N ALA A 47 6.00 -12.81 -6.04
CA ALA A 47 5.99 -14.19 -6.51
C ALA A 47 4.80 -14.54 -7.43
N VAL A 48 3.74 -13.71 -7.45
CA VAL A 48 2.56 -13.90 -8.31
C VAL A 48 2.61 -12.99 -9.54
N VAL A 49 3.03 -11.74 -9.39
CA VAL A 49 3.07 -10.76 -10.50
C VAL A 49 4.37 -10.84 -11.31
N GLY A 50 5.43 -11.42 -10.74
CA GLY A 50 6.74 -11.56 -11.37
C GLY A 50 7.42 -10.21 -11.61
N ASP A 51 8.25 -10.15 -12.66
CA ASP A 51 8.97 -8.93 -13.06
C ASP A 51 8.10 -7.94 -13.86
N GLU A 52 6.77 -8.06 -13.81
CA GLU A 52 5.88 -7.18 -14.58
C GLU A 52 5.99 -5.74 -14.06
N PRO A 53 6.49 -4.79 -14.86
CA PRO A 53 6.71 -3.43 -14.39
C PRO A 53 5.39 -2.66 -14.32
N GLY A 54 5.22 -1.87 -13.26
CA GLY A 54 4.16 -0.87 -13.16
C GLY A 54 3.12 -1.14 -12.08
N PRO A 55 2.08 -0.29 -11.98
CA PRO A 55 1.06 -0.40 -10.95
C PRO A 55 0.24 -1.69 -11.13
N HIS A 56 0.09 -2.45 -10.06
CA HIS A 56 -0.66 -3.70 -10.10
C HIS A 56 -2.14 -3.44 -9.81
N ASN A 57 -3.00 -3.80 -10.76
CA ASN A 57 -4.44 -3.70 -10.58
C ASN A 57 -4.93 -4.82 -9.65
N PRO A 58 -5.73 -4.54 -8.60
CA PRO A 58 -6.29 -5.59 -7.75
C PRO A 58 -7.05 -6.69 -8.51
N SER A 59 -7.58 -6.39 -9.70
CA SER A 59 -8.27 -7.36 -10.55
C SER A 59 -7.36 -8.38 -11.27
N SER A 60 -6.05 -8.13 -11.37
CA SER A 60 -5.08 -9.10 -11.91
C SER A 60 -4.61 -10.12 -10.86
N LEU A 61 -5.01 -9.96 -9.60
CA LEU A 61 -4.57 -10.80 -8.50
C LEU A 61 -5.38 -12.10 -8.38
N PRO A 62 -4.88 -13.14 -7.68
CA PRO A 62 -5.62 -14.37 -7.44
C PRO A 62 -7.01 -14.11 -6.81
N PRO A 63 -8.09 -14.82 -7.21
CA PRO A 63 -9.45 -14.53 -6.74
C PRO A 63 -9.61 -14.48 -5.21
N ARG A 64 -8.87 -15.33 -4.48
CA ARG A 64 -8.83 -15.33 -3.02
C ARG A 64 -8.28 -14.02 -2.42
N TRP A 65 -7.33 -13.39 -3.09
CA TRP A 65 -6.74 -12.11 -2.68
C TRP A 65 -7.69 -10.97 -3.03
N GLN A 66 -8.34 -11.02 -4.19
CA GLN A 66 -9.40 -10.06 -4.52
C GLN A 66 -10.54 -10.07 -3.50
N ALA A 67 -10.99 -11.25 -3.08
CA ALA A 67 -12.03 -11.39 -2.06
C ALA A 67 -11.57 -10.83 -0.71
N THR A 68 -10.30 -11.06 -0.35
CA THR A 68 -9.71 -10.52 0.89
C THR A 68 -9.58 -9.00 0.83
N ALA A 69 -9.12 -8.45 -0.30
CA ALA A 69 -9.06 -7.02 -0.57
C ALA A 69 -10.42 -6.36 -0.40
N ARG A 70 -11.46 -6.90 -1.06
CA ARG A 70 -12.84 -6.40 -0.92
C ARG A 70 -13.33 -6.41 0.52
N ARG A 71 -13.05 -7.48 1.26
CA ARG A 71 -13.43 -7.59 2.68
C ARG A 71 -12.72 -6.53 3.53
N ARG A 72 -11.41 -6.35 3.34
CA ARG A 72 -10.60 -5.38 4.08
C ARG A 72 -10.99 -3.94 3.77
N LEU A 73 -11.30 -3.63 2.51
CA LEU A 73 -11.84 -2.32 2.11
C LEU A 73 -13.21 -2.06 2.73
N ALA A 74 -14.12 -3.04 2.73
CA ALA A 74 -15.43 -2.88 3.35
C ALA A 74 -15.33 -2.64 4.88
N GLU A 75 -14.40 -3.33 5.54
CA GLU A 75 -14.09 -3.11 6.94
C GLU A 75 -13.54 -1.70 7.19
N ALA A 76 -12.60 -1.25 6.35
CA ALA A 76 -12.03 0.10 6.41
C ALA A 76 -13.10 1.17 6.17
N SER A 77 -14.01 0.98 5.20
CA SER A 77 -15.14 1.89 4.95
C SER A 77 -16.04 2.02 6.17
N ALA A 78 -16.39 0.88 6.77
CA ALA A 78 -17.27 0.85 7.92
C ALA A 78 -16.65 1.56 9.13
N HIS A 79 -15.32 1.50 9.28
CA HIS A 79 -14.61 2.17 10.37
C HIS A 79 -14.38 3.66 10.10
N ALA A 80 -13.90 4.00 8.90
CA ALA A 80 -13.56 5.38 8.53
C ALA A 80 -14.80 6.23 8.21
N GLY A 81 -15.95 5.61 7.96
CA GLY A 81 -17.18 6.31 7.55
C GLY A 81 -17.11 6.89 6.14
N THR A 82 -16.18 6.41 5.30
CA THR A 82 -15.95 6.89 3.93
C THR A 82 -15.52 5.75 3.01
N GLU A 83 -15.89 5.84 1.73
CA GLU A 83 -15.40 4.94 0.68
C GLU A 83 -14.15 5.50 -0.03
N GLU A 84 -13.59 6.61 0.47
CA GLU A 84 -12.37 7.19 -0.07
C GLU A 84 -11.18 6.23 0.11
N PHE A 85 -10.62 5.78 -1.02
CA PHE A 85 -9.58 4.76 -1.06
C PHE A 85 -8.32 5.12 -0.27
N PHE A 86 -7.92 6.39 -0.31
CA PHE A 86 -6.79 6.90 0.46
C PHE A 86 -7.00 6.67 1.96
N THR A 87 -8.12 7.16 2.48
CA THR A 87 -8.47 7.04 3.91
C THR A 87 -8.61 5.58 4.35
N GLN A 88 -9.17 4.71 3.50
CA GLN A 88 -9.22 3.27 3.76
C GLN A 88 -7.83 2.63 3.90
N LEU A 89 -6.90 3.00 3.02
CA LEU A 89 -5.53 2.49 3.08
C LEU A 89 -4.78 2.98 4.32
N MET A 90 -4.99 4.24 4.74
CA MET A 90 -4.37 4.77 5.96
C MET A 90 -4.83 4.00 7.18
N TRP A 91 -6.14 3.76 7.27
CA TRP A 91 -6.69 2.96 8.34
C TRP A 91 -6.16 1.52 8.34
N LEU A 92 -6.09 0.87 7.17
CA LEU A 92 -5.55 -0.48 7.07
C LEU A 92 -4.08 -0.56 7.50
N ALA A 93 -3.28 0.44 7.13
CA ALA A 93 -1.88 0.53 7.52
C ALA A 93 -1.74 0.64 9.05
N GLU A 94 -2.46 1.58 9.65
CA GLU A 94 -2.45 1.80 11.11
C GLU A 94 -2.92 0.56 11.86
N ARG A 95 -4.00 -0.09 11.40
CA ARG A 95 -4.52 -1.33 11.97
C ARG A 95 -3.49 -2.46 11.92
N ASP A 96 -2.75 -2.57 10.83
CA ASP A 96 -1.72 -3.58 10.64
C ASP A 96 -0.37 -3.19 11.30
N GLY A 97 -0.34 -2.09 12.06
CA GLY A 97 0.81 -1.67 12.87
C GLY A 97 1.83 -0.80 12.13
N TRP A 98 1.46 -0.22 11.00
CA TRP A 98 2.32 0.63 10.18
C TRP A 98 1.95 2.10 10.31
N GLN A 99 2.96 2.96 10.27
CA GLN A 99 2.77 4.40 10.23
C GLN A 99 2.76 4.86 8.77
N PRO A 100 1.64 5.44 8.27
CA PRO A 100 1.62 6.08 6.96
C PRO A 100 2.34 7.42 6.98
N ILE A 101 3.12 7.69 5.94
CA ILE A 101 3.80 8.97 5.73
C ILE A 101 3.50 9.48 4.33
N ALA A 102 2.97 10.70 4.26
CA ALA A 102 2.80 11.41 3.01
C ALA A 102 4.18 11.73 2.39
N VAL A 103 4.34 11.42 1.11
CA VAL A 103 5.56 11.67 0.34
C VAL A 103 5.20 12.49 -0.90
N GLU A 104 6.00 13.50 -1.20
CA GLU A 104 5.91 14.28 -2.43
C GLU A 104 7.30 14.33 -3.08
N ASP A 105 7.36 14.00 -4.36
CA ASP A 105 8.58 14.03 -5.17
C ASP A 105 8.30 14.57 -6.59
N ASP A 106 9.32 14.58 -7.44
CA ASP A 106 9.20 15.03 -8.84
C ASP A 106 8.16 14.24 -9.66
N ASN A 107 7.73 13.07 -9.15
CA ASN A 107 6.74 12.19 -9.76
C ASN A 107 5.36 12.31 -9.07
N GLY A 108 5.15 13.31 -8.20
CA GLY A 108 3.86 13.65 -7.59
C GLY A 108 3.72 13.27 -6.11
N TYR A 109 2.47 13.15 -5.66
CA TYR A 109 2.11 12.88 -4.28
C TYR A 109 1.77 11.40 -4.05
N GLY A 110 2.16 10.86 -2.90
CA GLY A 110 1.88 9.49 -2.52
C GLY A 110 1.96 9.26 -1.02
N VAL A 111 1.84 7.98 -0.63
CA VAL A 111 2.01 7.54 0.75
C VAL A 111 2.97 6.38 0.82
N ASP A 112 3.86 6.42 1.80
CA ASP A 112 4.72 5.30 2.17
C ASP A 112 4.34 4.76 3.55
N LEU A 113 4.76 3.53 3.85
CA LEU A 113 4.51 2.87 5.14
C LEU A 113 5.83 2.53 5.82
N ILE A 114 6.00 3.02 7.04
CA ILE A 114 7.17 2.74 7.86
C ILE A 114 6.77 2.11 9.20
N GLU A 115 7.69 1.40 9.83
CA GLU A 115 7.54 0.99 11.21
C GLU A 115 7.32 2.24 12.10
N PRO A 116 6.37 2.20 13.05
CA PRO A 116 6.15 3.31 13.97
C PRO A 116 7.40 3.55 14.84
N GLU A 117 7.59 4.78 15.31
CA GLU A 117 8.57 5.03 16.39
C GLU A 117 8.17 4.24 17.64
N ASP A 118 9.14 3.59 18.28
CA ASP A 118 8.98 3.11 19.66
C ASP A 118 8.56 4.31 20.52
N ARG A 119 7.32 4.29 21.01
CA ARG A 119 6.78 5.29 21.94
C ARG A 119 7.34 5.12 23.34
#